data_AF-A0A2V8RBG1-F1
#
_entry.id   AF-A0A2V8RBG1-F1
#
_cell.length_a   1.000
_cell.length_b   1.000
_cell.length_c   1.000
_cell.angle_alpha   90.00
_cell.angle_beta   90.00
_cell.angle_gamma   90.00
#
_symmetry.space_group_name_H-M   'P 1'
#
loop_
_entity.id
_entity.type
_entity.pdbx_description
1 polymer ?
#
loop_
_entity_poly.entity_id
_entity_poly.type
_entity_poly.pdbx_seq_one_letter_code
_entity_poly.pdbx_strand_id
1 'polypeptide(L)'
;MVNLMIVCQYFTDHFDGKLGKYRNTGLCKWGFYMDHLFDYGFLTSILIGYALLIPERAYFNMLLVLCVFSAFMFHTFLMLAAREEFTVSFLCFGPTEMRIALIVCNALLVKFGIQPLKGVLPWIAGCGVAALGVLAYRAQQKLWRRDMLSRSQEVN
;
A
#
# COMPACT_ATOMS: atom_id res chain seq x y z
N MET A 1 -16.69 14.27 6.03
CA MET A 1 -15.74 14.82 5.05
C MET A 1 -14.76 13.75 4.56
N VAL A 2 -13.99 13.09 5.44
CA VAL A 2 -12.96 12.10 5.03
C VAL A 2 -13.53 10.90 4.24
N ASN A 3 -14.65 10.30 4.67
CA ASN A 3 -15.30 9.21 3.92
C ASN A 3 -15.69 9.61 2.49
N LEU A 4 -16.10 10.86 2.29
CA LEU A 4 -16.49 11.37 0.97
C LEU A 4 -15.26 11.52 0.06
N MET A 5 -14.13 11.95 0.62
CA MET A 5 -12.85 11.99 -0.10
C MET A 5 -12.32 10.60 -0.46
N ILE A 6 -12.49 9.60 0.41
CA ILE A 6 -12.12 8.21 0.09
C ILE A 6 -13.00 7.67 -1.05
N VAL A 7 -14.30 7.99 -1.06
CA VAL A 7 -15.19 7.61 -2.16
C VAL A 7 -14.80 8.32 -3.47
N CYS A 8 -14.44 9.60 -3.42
CA CYS A 8 -13.93 10.33 -4.59
C CYS A 8 -12.64 9.71 -5.13
N GLN A 9 -11.71 9.35 -4.24
CA GLN A 9 -10.45 8.70 -4.61
C GLN A 9 -10.69 7.32 -5.25
N TYR A 10 -11.64 6.54 -4.73
CA TYR A 10 -12.07 5.29 -5.35
C TYR A 10 -12.65 5.52 -6.76
N PHE A 11 -13.46 6.58 -6.92
CA PHE A 11 -14.04 6.90 -8.21
C PHE A 11 -12.95 7.25 -9.23
N THR A 12 -11.94 8.01 -8.85
CA THR A 12 -10.82 8.36 -9.76
C THR A 12 -10.01 7.13 -10.18
N ASP A 13 -9.72 6.22 -9.25
CA ASP A 13 -8.96 4.96 -9.47
C ASP A 13 -9.74 3.90 -10.27
N HIS A 14 -11.07 3.93 -10.20
CA HIS A 14 -11.87 3.05 -11.06
C HIS A 14 -11.96 3.58 -12.50
N PHE A 15 -11.96 4.91 -12.65
CA PHE A 15 -12.10 5.56 -13.95
C PHE A 15 -10.79 5.57 -14.72
N ASP A 16 -9.65 5.82 -14.10
CA ASP A 16 -8.36 5.83 -14.81
C ASP A 16 -7.97 4.44 -15.36
N GLY A 17 -8.27 3.36 -14.64
CA GLY A 17 -8.04 1.99 -15.09
C GLY A 17 -8.91 1.60 -16.28
N LYS A 18 -10.19 2.04 -16.30
CA LYS A 18 -11.09 1.84 -17.44
C LYS A 18 -10.73 2.73 -18.63
N LEU A 19 -10.36 3.98 -18.36
CA LEU A 19 -9.99 4.95 -19.39
C LEU A 19 -8.69 4.52 -20.08
N GLY A 20 -7.72 3.96 -19.35
CA GLY A 20 -6.49 3.40 -19.90
C GLY A 20 -6.76 2.23 -20.85
N LYS A 21 -7.67 1.31 -20.48
CA LYS A 21 -8.11 0.21 -21.36
C LYS A 21 -8.87 0.71 -22.58
N TYR A 22 -9.78 1.67 -22.39
CA TYR A 22 -10.57 2.25 -23.47
C TYR A 22 -9.72 3.00 -24.50
N ARG A 23 -8.71 3.75 -24.05
CA ARG A 23 -7.81 4.51 -24.94
C ARG A 23 -6.74 3.65 -25.61
N ASN A 24 -6.60 2.38 -25.21
CA ASN A 24 -5.63 1.42 -25.73
C ASN A 24 -4.20 1.97 -25.87
N THR A 25 -3.81 2.87 -24.96
CA THR A 25 -2.56 3.64 -25.03
C THR A 25 -1.33 2.84 -24.55
N GLY A 26 -1.54 1.68 -23.92
CA GLY A 26 -0.45 0.81 -23.47
C GLY A 26 0.44 1.39 -22.34
N LEU A 27 0.05 2.48 -21.69
CA LEU A 27 0.83 3.21 -20.68
C LEU A 27 0.89 2.51 -19.30
N CYS A 28 1.28 1.25 -19.27
CA CYS A 28 1.31 0.44 -18.05
C CYS A 28 2.31 0.99 -17.01
N LYS A 29 3.51 1.40 -17.44
CA LYS A 29 4.55 1.93 -16.53
C LYS A 29 4.18 3.29 -15.93
N TRP A 30 3.63 4.18 -16.76
CA TRP A 30 3.22 5.52 -16.32
C TRP A 30 2.03 5.45 -15.36
N GLY A 31 1.02 4.62 -15.70
CA GLY A 31 -0.13 4.40 -14.84
C GLY A 31 0.27 3.86 -13.47
N PHE A 32 1.09 2.81 -13.44
CA PHE A 32 1.62 2.24 -12.19
C PHE A 32 2.35 3.29 -11.32
N TYR A 33 3.21 4.11 -11.92
CA TYR A 33 3.95 5.15 -11.21
C TYR A 33 3.02 6.21 -10.60
N MET A 34 2.09 6.75 -11.39
CA MET A 34 1.18 7.80 -10.93
C MET A 34 0.21 7.28 -9.87
N ASP A 35 -0.31 6.07 -10.04
CA ASP A 35 -1.19 5.40 -9.08
C ASP A 35 -0.51 5.29 -7.69
N HIS A 36 0.70 4.74 -7.64
CA HIS A 36 1.43 4.59 -6.37
C HIS A 36 1.82 5.93 -5.74
N LEU A 37 2.17 6.93 -6.56
CA LEU A 37 2.51 8.27 -6.07
C LEU A 37 1.30 8.95 -5.42
N PHE A 38 0.13 8.90 -6.07
CA PHE A 38 -1.08 9.50 -5.54
C PHE A 38 -1.66 8.73 -4.36
N ASP A 39 -1.59 7.41 -4.34
CA ASP A 39 -1.97 6.60 -3.18
C ASP A 39 -1.10 6.93 -1.96
N TYR A 40 0.21 7.11 -2.13
CA TYR A 40 1.10 7.54 -1.04
C TYR A 40 0.81 8.97 -0.56
N GLY A 41 0.57 9.90 -1.47
CA GLY A 41 0.18 11.28 -1.13
C GLY A 41 -1.15 11.31 -0.38
N PHE A 42 -2.13 10.51 -0.80
CA PHE A 42 -3.42 10.39 -0.15
C PHE A 42 -3.28 9.82 1.27
N LEU A 43 -2.53 8.74 1.45
CA LEU A 43 -2.23 8.16 2.77
C LEU A 43 -1.57 9.20 3.70
N THR A 44 -0.57 9.92 3.19
CA THR A 44 0.12 10.96 3.95
C THR A 44 -0.83 12.08 4.38
N SER A 45 -1.73 12.51 3.48
CA SER A 45 -2.73 13.52 3.79
C SER A 45 -3.70 13.09 4.90
N ILE A 46 -4.14 11.82 4.89
CA ILE A 46 -4.99 11.25 5.94
C ILE A 46 -4.26 11.25 7.28
N LEU A 47 -3.00 10.78 7.30
CA LEU A 47 -2.21 10.72 8.52
C LEU A 47 -1.95 12.12 9.07
N ILE A 48 -1.59 13.10 8.24
CA ILE A 48 -1.46 14.51 8.69
C ILE A 48 -2.80 15.01 9.28
N GLY A 49 -3.93 14.72 8.62
CA GLY A 49 -5.24 15.05 9.14
C GLY A 49 -5.51 14.45 10.53
N TYR A 50 -5.10 13.20 10.76
CA TYR A 50 -5.18 12.59 12.09
C TYR A 50 -4.19 13.18 13.09
N ALA A 51 -2.99 13.59 12.66
CA ALA A 51 -1.98 14.23 13.51
C ALA A 51 -2.57 15.44 14.23
N LEU A 52 -3.35 16.26 13.50
CA LEU A 52 -3.97 17.47 14.03
C LEU A 52 -5.09 17.20 15.05
N LEU A 53 -5.60 15.97 15.12
CA LEU A 53 -6.73 15.59 15.97
C LEU A 53 -6.31 14.77 17.19
N ILE A 54 -5.17 14.08 17.14
CA ILE A 54 -4.68 13.23 18.22
C ILE A 54 -3.72 13.99 19.16
N PRO A 55 -3.62 13.62 20.43
CA PRO A 55 -2.62 14.21 21.32
C PRO A 55 -1.20 13.78 20.94
N GLU A 56 -0.23 14.65 21.21
CA GLU A 56 1.19 14.51 20.84
C GLU A 56 1.82 13.15 21.21
N ARG A 57 1.38 12.55 22.32
CA ARG A 57 1.85 11.22 22.78
C ARG A 57 1.62 10.11 21.74
N ALA A 58 0.67 10.27 20.82
CA ALA A 58 0.36 9.30 19.79
C ALA A 58 1.09 9.55 18.46
N TYR A 59 1.85 10.65 18.32
CA TYR A 59 2.56 10.99 17.09
C TYR A 59 3.59 9.93 16.71
N PHE A 60 4.30 9.37 17.69
CA PHE A 60 5.28 8.31 17.44
C PHE A 60 4.64 7.07 16.82
N ASN A 61 3.50 6.60 17.36
CA ASN A 61 2.78 5.46 16.80
C ASN A 61 2.27 5.74 15.39
N MET A 62 1.88 6.98 15.11
CA MET A 62 1.42 7.38 13.78
C MET A 62 2.57 7.45 12.77
N LEU A 63 3.74 7.93 13.18
CA LEU A 63 4.98 7.86 12.39
C LEU A 63 5.38 6.41 12.11
N LEU A 64 5.24 5.50 13.08
CA LEU A 64 5.48 4.08 12.85
C LEU A 64 4.54 3.51 11.79
N VAL A 65 3.25 3.84 11.84
CA VAL A 65 2.30 3.45 10.79
C VAL A 65 2.75 3.99 9.43
N LEU A 66 3.11 5.28 9.34
CA LEU A 66 3.63 5.85 8.09
C LEU A 66 4.86 5.08 7.59
N CYS A 67 5.86 4.85 8.43
CA CYS A 67 7.08 4.12 8.07
C CYS A 67 6.78 2.71 7.54
N VAL A 68 5.86 1.99 8.18
CA VAL A 68 5.48 0.64 7.77
C VAL A 68 4.82 0.65 6.39
N PHE A 69 3.85 1.54 6.17
CA PHE A 69 3.18 1.65 4.87
C PHE A 69 4.14 2.14 3.77
N SER A 70 5.04 3.07 4.06
CA SER A 70 6.12 3.47 3.15
C SER A 70 7.03 2.29 2.80
N ALA A 71 7.30 1.39 3.75
CA ALA A 71 8.12 0.21 3.51
C ALA A 71 7.42 -0.82 2.60
N PHE A 72 6.08 -0.93 2.62
CA PHE A 72 5.33 -1.71 1.63
C PHE A 72 5.49 -1.15 0.21
N MET A 73 5.43 0.17 0.07
CA MET A 73 5.69 0.83 -1.22
C MET A 73 7.13 0.58 -1.70
N PHE A 74 8.11 0.71 -0.80
CA PHE A 74 9.51 0.45 -1.11
C PHE A 74 9.75 -1.02 -1.52
N HIS A 75 9.11 -1.97 -0.83
CA HIS A 75 9.14 -3.38 -1.20
C HIS A 75 8.61 -3.61 -2.61
N THR A 76 7.52 -2.94 -2.98
CA THR A 76 6.92 -3.04 -4.31
C THR A 76 7.87 -2.51 -5.39
N PHE A 77 8.56 -1.39 -5.14
CA PHE A 77 9.56 -0.84 -6.06
C PHE A 77 10.80 -1.73 -6.19
N LEU A 78 11.31 -2.29 -5.09
CA LEU A 78 12.40 -3.27 -5.12
C LEU A 78 12.02 -4.50 -5.95
N MET A 79 10.79 -5.00 -5.78
CA MET A 79 10.30 -6.16 -6.52
C MET A 79 10.12 -5.87 -8.01
N LEU A 80 9.70 -4.65 -8.36
CA LEU A 80 9.61 -4.20 -9.74
C LEU A 80 11.00 -4.11 -10.38
N ALA A 81 11.96 -3.50 -9.67
CA ALA A 81 13.34 -3.37 -10.14
C ALA A 81 14.04 -4.74 -10.27
N ALA A 82 13.84 -5.64 -9.31
CA ALA A 82 14.48 -6.96 -9.29
C ALA A 82 13.92 -7.96 -10.31
N ARG A 83 12.69 -7.76 -10.82
CA ARG A 83 12.06 -8.74 -11.71
C ARG A 83 12.09 -8.39 -13.18
N GLU A 84 12.36 -7.13 -13.54
CA GLU A 84 12.23 -6.55 -14.90
C GLU A 84 10.88 -6.78 -15.64
N GLU A 85 10.04 -7.67 -15.13
CA GLU A 85 8.72 -8.03 -15.59
C GLU A 85 7.67 -7.40 -14.67
N PHE A 86 6.83 -6.54 -15.24
CA PHE A 86 5.65 -5.96 -14.60
C PHE A 86 4.60 -7.06 -14.34
N THR A 87 4.79 -7.89 -13.32
CA THR A 87 3.73 -8.76 -12.82
C THR A 87 3.13 -8.14 -11.57
N VAL A 88 2.03 -7.39 -11.75
CA VAL A 88 1.23 -6.74 -10.70
C VAL A 88 0.66 -7.73 -9.66
N SER A 89 0.80 -9.04 -9.86
CA SER A 89 0.24 -10.06 -8.98
C SER A 89 1.23 -10.51 -7.90
N PHE A 90 1.65 -9.60 -7.03
CA PHE A 90 2.10 -10.02 -5.70
C PHE A 90 0.90 -10.04 -4.76
N LEU A 91 0.28 -11.24 -4.70
CA LEU A 91 -0.44 -11.77 -3.54
C LEU A 91 -1.75 -11.02 -3.18
N CYS A 92 -2.91 -11.47 -3.70
CA CYS A 92 -4.31 -11.28 -3.22
C CYS A 92 -4.63 -10.22 -2.13
N PHE A 93 -4.04 -9.04 -2.22
CA PHE A 93 -4.29 -7.89 -1.37
C PHE A 93 -4.27 -6.71 -2.34
N GLY A 94 -5.36 -6.59 -3.07
CA GLY A 94 -5.51 -5.57 -4.07
C GLY A 94 -5.75 -4.20 -3.44
N PRO A 95 -5.76 -3.16 -4.28
CA PRO A 95 -6.10 -1.81 -3.86
C PRO A 95 -7.50 -1.76 -3.22
N THR A 96 -8.41 -2.64 -3.66
CA THR A 96 -9.79 -2.68 -3.20
C THR A 96 -9.93 -3.15 -1.75
N GLU A 97 -9.23 -4.21 -1.31
CA GLU A 97 -9.30 -4.66 0.09
C GLU A 97 -8.71 -3.62 1.06
N MET A 98 -7.60 -2.97 0.67
CA MET A 98 -6.99 -1.89 1.45
C MET A 98 -7.92 -0.67 1.56
N ARG A 99 -8.60 -0.30 0.47
CA ARG A 99 -9.58 0.81 0.47
C ARG A 99 -10.79 0.49 1.34
N ILE A 100 -11.33 -0.74 1.31
CA ILE A 100 -12.43 -1.15 2.20
C ILE A 100 -12.00 -1.11 3.67
N ALA A 101 -10.80 -1.60 3.99
CA ALA A 101 -10.26 -1.52 5.34
C ALA A 101 -10.14 -0.06 5.83
N LEU A 102 -9.67 0.86 4.97
CA LEU A 102 -9.60 2.29 5.27
C LEU A 102 -10.99 2.90 5.53
N ILE A 103 -11.99 2.60 4.70
CA ILE A 103 -13.36 3.09 4.88
C ILE A 103 -13.95 2.59 6.20
N VAL A 104 -13.77 1.30 6.52
CA VAL A 104 -14.26 0.71 7.77
C VAL A 104 -13.57 1.33 8.98
N CYS A 105 -12.25 1.49 8.96
CA CYS A 105 -11.52 2.18 10.03
C CYS A 105 -12.00 3.62 10.22
N ASN A 106 -12.25 4.34 9.13
CA ASN A 106 -12.74 5.72 9.18
C ASN A 106 -14.19 5.81 9.71
N ALA A 107 -15.06 4.89 9.30
CA ALA A 107 -16.44 4.79 9.80
C ALA A 107 -16.46 4.47 11.31
N LEU A 108 -15.59 3.58 11.78
CA LEU A 108 -15.43 3.29 13.20
C LEU A 108 -14.91 4.51 13.98
N LEU A 109 -13.99 5.27 13.41
CA LEU A 109 -13.50 6.54 13.97
C LEU A 109 -14.60 7.59 14.13
N VAL A 110 -15.46 7.74 13.12
CA VAL A 110 -16.61 8.67 13.20
C VAL A 110 -17.59 8.25 14.29
N LYS A 111 -17.79 6.93 14.48
CA LYS A 111 -18.77 6.39 15.44
C LYS A 111 -18.26 6.35 16.88
N PHE A 112 -17.00 5.99 17.10
CA PHE A 112 -16.42 5.75 18.43
C PHE A 112 -15.41 6.83 18.86
N GLY A 113 -15.15 7.82 18.01
CA GLY A 113 -14.19 8.88 18.26
C GLY A 113 -12.73 8.41 18.19
N ILE A 114 -11.82 9.27 18.65
CA ILE A 114 -10.36 9.11 18.54
C ILE A 114 -9.77 8.20 19.64
N GLN A 115 -10.53 7.93 20.71
CA GLN A 115 -10.11 7.10 21.84
C GLN A 115 -9.64 5.68 21.44
N PRO A 116 -10.40 4.91 20.63
CA PRO A 116 -9.95 3.58 20.18
C PRO A 116 -8.70 3.64 19.29
N LEU A 117 -8.46 4.74 18.57
CA LEU A 117 -7.34 4.86 17.63
C LEU A 117 -5.98 4.68 18.34
N LYS A 118 -5.83 5.23 19.55
CA LYS A 118 -4.59 5.12 20.32
C LYS A 118 -4.20 3.68 20.62
N GLY A 119 -5.19 2.85 20.95
CA GLY A 119 -4.98 1.44 21.23
C GLY A 119 -4.68 0.64 19.96
N VAL A 120 -5.31 1.00 18.84
CA VAL A 120 -5.23 0.24 17.58
C VAL A 120 -3.96 0.57 16.77
N LEU A 121 -3.45 1.81 16.80
CA LEU A 121 -2.25 2.21 16.06
C LEU A 121 -1.01 1.30 16.25
N PRO A 122 -0.60 0.92 17.48
CA PRO A 122 0.55 0.03 17.66
C PRO A 122 0.28 -1.37 17.12
N TRP A 123 -0.97 -1.87 17.18
CA TRP A 123 -1.35 -3.14 16.56
C TRP A 123 -1.28 -3.07 15.04
N ILE A 124 -1.74 -1.98 14.43
CA ILE A 124 -1.61 -1.76 12.97
C ILE A 124 -0.14 -1.78 12.56
N ALA A 125 0.71 -1.03 13.26
CA ALA A 125 2.14 -1.00 12.98
C ALA A 125 2.78 -2.38 13.16
N GLY A 126 2.50 -3.08 14.26
CA GLY A 126 3.03 -4.42 14.54
C GLY A 126 2.59 -5.46 13.51
N CYS A 127 1.29 -5.51 13.19
CA CYS A 127 0.76 -6.39 12.14
C CYS A 127 1.36 -6.06 10.78
N GLY A 128 1.53 -4.78 10.45
CA GLY A 128 2.14 -4.36 9.19
C GLY A 128 3.62 -4.74 9.08
N VAL A 129 4.40 -4.62 10.15
CA VAL A 129 5.79 -5.12 10.19
C VAL A 129 5.83 -6.64 9.97
N ALA A 130 4.96 -7.38 10.66
CA ALA A 130 4.89 -8.84 10.50
C ALA A 130 4.53 -9.24 9.06
N ALA A 131 3.52 -8.59 8.47
CA ALA A 131 3.11 -8.80 7.10
C ALA A 131 4.23 -8.45 6.10
N LEU A 132 4.92 -7.33 6.30
CA LEU A 132 6.08 -6.96 5.48
C LEU A 132 7.20 -7.99 5.58
N GLY A 133 7.48 -8.51 6.78
CA GLY A 133 8.46 -9.58 6.99
C GLY A 133 8.10 -10.86 6.22
N VAL A 134 6.82 -11.27 6.24
CA VAL A 134 6.33 -12.41 5.44
C VAL A 134 6.47 -12.14 3.94
N LEU A 135 6.13 -10.94 3.46
CA LEU A 135 6.29 -10.56 2.05
C LEU A 135 7.74 -10.57 1.63
N ALA A 136 8.64 -9.95 2.41
CA ALA A 136 10.07 -9.94 2.17
C ALA A 136 10.64 -11.36 2.13
N TYR A 137 10.25 -12.22 3.08
CA TYR A 137 10.67 -13.61 3.11
C TYR A 137 10.23 -14.40 1.87
N ARG A 138 8.98 -14.22 1.44
CA ARG A 138 8.47 -14.87 0.22
C ARG A 138 9.12 -14.32 -1.04
N ALA A 139 9.35 -13.01 -1.09
CA ALA A 139 10.00 -12.33 -2.20
C ALA A 139 11.44 -12.85 -2.39
N GLN A 140 12.25 -12.87 -1.34
CA GLN A 140 13.62 -13.38 -1.41
C GLN A 140 13.64 -14.84 -1.87
N GLN A 141 12.74 -15.69 -1.36
CA GLN A 141 12.71 -17.11 -1.75
C GLN A 141 12.37 -17.28 -3.22
N LYS A 142 11.44 -16.49 -3.74
CA LYS A 142 11.08 -16.54 -5.16
C LYS A 142 12.21 -16.01 -6.05
N LEU A 143 12.91 -14.95 -5.65
CA LEU A 143 14.05 -14.42 -6.41
C LEU A 143 15.20 -15.43 -6.41
N TRP A 144 15.58 -15.95 -5.26
CA TRP A 144 16.60 -16.99 -5.12
C TRP A 144 16.34 -18.21 -6.01
N ARG A 145 15.09 -18.71 -6.05
CA ARG A 145 14.73 -19.83 -6.92
C ARG A 145 14.88 -19.49 -8.40
N ARG A 146 14.53 -18.28 -8.83
CA ARG A 146 14.72 -17.85 -10.23
C ARG A 146 16.21 -17.79 -10.59
N ASP A 147 17.03 -17.20 -9.73
CA ASP A 147 18.47 -17.03 -9.98
C ASP A 147 19.20 -18.39 -10.00
N MET A 148 18.78 -19.33 -9.15
CA MET A 148 19.33 -20.69 -9.18
C MET A 148 18.94 -21.45 -10.46
N LEU A 149 17.73 -21.22 -10.98
CA LEU A 149 17.28 -21.82 -12.24
C LEU A 149 18.05 -21.26 -13.44
N SER A 150 18.21 -19.93 -13.55
CA SER A 150 18.99 -19.33 -14.63
C SER A 150 20.45 -19.80 -14.61
N ARG A 151 21.08 -19.85 -13.43
CA ARG A 151 22.42 -20.41 -13.26
C ARG A 151 22.54 -21.87 -13.73
N SER A 152 21.52 -22.70 -13.47
CA SER A 152 21.54 -24.10 -13.93
C SER A 152 21.39 -24.27 -15.45
N GLN A 153 20.79 -23.28 -16.12
CA GLN A 153 20.65 -23.26 -17.57
C GLN A 153 21.93 -22.76 -18.26
N GLU A 154 22.70 -21.87 -17.62
CA GLU A 154 23.99 -21.40 -18.15
C GLU A 154 25.13 -22.42 -18.02
N VAL A 155 25.02 -23.35 -17.06
CA VAL A 155 26.06 -24.36 -16.78
C VAL A 155 25.87 -25.65 -17.61
N ASN A 156 24.71 -25.85 -18.25
CA ASN A 156 24.44 -26.96 -19.18
C ASN A 156 24.60 -26.53 -20.63
#